data_AF-A0A956DFB8-F1
#
_entry.id   AF-A0A956DFB8-F1
#
_cell.length_a   1.000
_cell.length_b   1.000
_cell.length_c   1.000
_cell.angle_alpha   90.00
_cell.angle_beta   90.00
_cell.angle_gamma   90.00
#
_symmetry.space_group_name_H-M   'P 1'
#
loop_
_entity.id
_entity.type
_entity.pdbx_description
1 polymer ?
#
loop_
_entity_poly.entity_id
_entity_poly.type
_entity_poly.pdbx_seq_one_letter_code
_entity_poly.pdbx_strand_id
1 'polypeptide(L)'
;GVTSDIQLIGDFHVFGLGAGLMLGWRHRFDDSFLGATLFRDQLLFGLGVRVPVPWVEGMSVLVETRGELDAREPFGGDARTAIEGDLGVAYRVGDLNVVGLVGTGFTDGVGTPSLRATVGLHWSPRARDMDDDGVPDDVDECPHLPEDLDGFQDEDGCLDPDNDEDFIPDADDRCPNEMAEDGRDLDEDGCTDPEPVVGVAVEATVVDAPSNDASNDAASNDAPSEDAPSEDAPSADAPNESSTQSEAADTNAE
;
A
#
# COMPACT_ATOMS: atom_id res chain seq x y z
N GLY A 1 -14.60 -42.07 3.50
CA GLY A 1 -15.21 -41.39 4.64
C GLY A 1 -14.97 -39.91 4.50
N VAL A 2 -15.87 -39.10 5.07
CA VAL A 2 -15.68 -37.65 5.23
C VAL A 2 -14.75 -37.42 6.43
N THR A 3 -13.90 -36.40 6.37
CA THR A 3 -13.01 -35.99 7.47
C THR A 3 -13.09 -34.48 7.65
N SER A 4 -12.95 -34.00 8.90
CA SER A 4 -12.81 -32.56 9.20
C SER A 4 -11.54 -32.30 9.98
N ASP A 5 -10.78 -31.29 9.56
CA ASP A 5 -9.51 -30.92 10.16
C ASP A 5 -9.60 -29.52 10.77
N ILE A 6 -9.18 -29.40 12.02
CA ILE A 6 -9.02 -28.10 12.70
C ILE A 6 -7.54 -28.00 13.10
N GLN A 7 -6.91 -26.88 12.78
CA GLN A 7 -5.50 -26.64 13.07
C GLN A 7 -5.30 -25.26 13.68
N LEU A 8 -4.40 -25.19 14.66
CA LEU A 8 -3.87 -23.98 15.25
C LEU A 8 -2.40 -23.87 14.88
N ILE A 9 -2.02 -22.73 14.33
CA ILE A 9 -0.66 -22.44 13.88
C ILE A 9 -0.19 -21.20 14.63
N GLY A 10 1.04 -21.25 15.13
CA GLY A 10 1.69 -20.12 15.78
C GLY A 10 3.13 -19.98 15.29
N ASP A 11 3.47 -18.78 14.84
CA ASP A 11 4.79 -18.44 14.30
C ASP A 11 5.40 -17.28 15.08
N PHE A 12 6.67 -17.41 15.45
CA PHE A 12 7.41 -16.45 16.25
C PHE A 12 8.71 -16.11 15.54
N HIS A 13 9.03 -14.82 15.43
CA HIS A 13 10.24 -14.34 14.76
C HIS A 13 11.01 -13.38 15.67
N VAL A 14 12.30 -13.65 15.89
CA VAL A 14 13.18 -12.84 16.75
C VAL A 14 14.57 -12.75 16.10
N PHE A 15 15.04 -11.54 15.77
CA PHE A 15 16.34 -11.30 15.12
C PHE A 15 16.57 -12.16 13.86
N GLY A 16 15.52 -12.36 13.05
CA GLY A 16 15.57 -13.18 11.83
C GLY A 16 15.48 -14.70 12.06
N LEU A 17 15.64 -15.18 13.30
CA LEU A 17 15.30 -16.56 13.67
C LEU A 17 13.78 -16.70 13.72
N GLY A 18 13.26 -17.78 13.14
CA GLY A 18 11.84 -18.13 13.18
C GLY A 18 11.63 -19.45 13.90
N ALA A 19 10.55 -19.56 14.67
CA ALA A 19 10.07 -20.81 15.24
C ALA A 19 8.56 -20.93 15.00
N GLY A 20 8.12 -22.08 14.51
CA GLY A 20 6.73 -22.38 14.20
C GLY A 20 6.23 -23.60 14.98
N LEU A 21 4.97 -23.56 15.39
CA LEU A 21 4.25 -24.67 16.00
C LEU A 21 2.92 -24.83 15.28
N MET A 22 2.56 -26.08 14.98
CA MET A 22 1.23 -26.45 14.52
C MET A 22 0.69 -27.57 15.41
N LEU A 23 -0.57 -27.44 15.82
CA LEU A 23 -1.32 -28.48 16.51
C LEU A 23 -2.67 -28.62 15.82
N GLY A 24 -3.10 -29.85 15.55
CA GLY A 24 -4.35 -30.10 14.84
C GLY A 24 -5.09 -31.32 15.32
N TRP A 25 -6.39 -31.33 15.05
CA TRP A 25 -7.28 -32.47 15.28
C TRP A 25 -8.00 -32.80 13.97
N ARG A 26 -7.86 -34.05 13.53
CA ARG A 26 -8.60 -34.62 12.40
C ARG A 26 -9.67 -35.55 12.94
N HIS A 27 -10.93 -35.15 12.77
CA HIS A 27 -12.06 -36.00 13.06
C HIS A 27 -12.45 -36.81 11.83
N ARG A 28 -12.63 -38.13 12.00
CA ARG A 28 -13.16 -39.00 10.96
C ARG A 28 -14.57 -39.44 11.32
N PHE A 29 -15.54 -39.13 10.47
CA PHE A 29 -16.94 -39.49 10.69
C PHE A 29 -17.20 -41.00 10.52
N ASP A 30 -16.38 -41.66 9.70
CA ASP A 30 -16.41 -43.10 9.50
C ASP A 30 -15.03 -43.72 9.77
N ASP A 31 -15.02 -44.79 10.55
CA ASP A 31 -13.86 -45.65 10.77
C ASP A 31 -13.36 -46.18 9.41
N SER A 32 -12.07 -45.95 9.13
CA SER A 32 -11.47 -46.31 7.86
C SER A 32 -10.38 -47.35 8.08
N PHE A 33 -10.44 -48.46 7.34
CA PHE A 33 -9.41 -49.50 7.39
C PHE A 33 -8.47 -49.35 6.19
N LEU A 34 -7.17 -49.46 6.44
CA LEU A 34 -6.16 -49.65 5.41
C LEU A 34 -5.37 -50.93 5.72
N GLY A 35 -5.59 -51.97 4.91
CA GLY A 35 -5.09 -53.31 5.21
C GLY A 35 -5.67 -53.82 6.53
N ALA A 36 -4.82 -54.11 7.51
CA ALA A 36 -5.21 -54.53 8.86
C ALA A 36 -5.27 -53.37 9.88
N THR A 37 -4.95 -52.15 9.45
CA THR A 37 -4.81 -50.99 10.32
C THR A 37 -6.10 -50.16 10.30
N LEU A 38 -6.68 -49.94 11.48
CA LEU A 38 -7.84 -49.07 11.68
C LEU A 38 -7.38 -47.62 11.90
N PHE A 39 -7.92 -46.70 11.12
CA PHE A 39 -7.73 -45.26 11.26
C PHE A 39 -9.01 -44.60 11.78
N ARG A 40 -8.85 -43.83 12.86
CA ARG A 40 -9.91 -43.05 13.53
C ARG A 40 -9.49 -41.59 13.61
N ASP A 41 -9.93 -40.88 14.64
CA ASP A 41 -9.48 -39.53 14.94
C ASP A 41 -7.96 -39.48 15.11
N GLN A 42 -7.35 -38.40 14.61
CA GLN A 42 -5.91 -38.21 14.64
C GLN A 42 -5.54 -36.85 15.24
N LEU A 43 -4.44 -36.84 15.98
CA LEU A 43 -3.76 -35.62 16.40
C LEU A 43 -2.67 -35.29 15.38
N LEU A 44 -2.67 -34.08 14.85
CA LEU A 44 -1.59 -33.56 14.00
C LEU A 44 -0.69 -32.65 14.83
N PHE A 45 0.60 -32.67 14.53
CA PHE A 45 1.53 -31.70 15.06
C PHE A 45 2.57 -31.29 14.02
N GLY A 46 3.12 -30.10 14.19
CA GLY A 46 4.22 -29.56 13.39
C GLY A 46 5.12 -28.69 14.24
N LEU A 47 6.42 -28.76 14.00
CA LEU A 47 7.45 -27.91 14.57
C LEU A 47 8.33 -27.42 13.44
N GLY A 48 8.59 -26.12 13.40
CA GLY A 48 9.43 -25.51 12.38
C GLY A 48 10.47 -24.60 13.02
N VAL A 49 11.68 -24.60 12.47
CA VAL A 49 12.73 -23.64 12.81
C VAL A 49 13.28 -23.07 11.52
N ARG A 50 13.38 -21.74 11.47
CA ARG A 50 14.01 -20.99 10.40
C ARG A 50 15.23 -20.28 10.94
N VAL A 51 16.39 -20.51 10.32
CA VAL A 51 17.65 -19.89 10.70
C VAL A 51 18.19 -19.07 9.53
N PRO A 52 18.35 -17.74 9.67
CA PRO A 52 18.93 -16.92 8.62
C PRO A 52 20.41 -17.25 8.48
N VAL A 53 20.92 -17.29 7.25
CA VAL A 53 22.32 -17.58 6.97
C VAL A 53 23.09 -16.26 6.87
N PRO A 54 23.97 -15.92 7.84
CA PRO A 54 24.52 -14.56 7.93
C PRO A 54 25.51 -14.22 6.81
N TRP A 55 26.04 -15.22 6.10
CA TRP A 55 26.97 -15.03 4.98
C TRP A 55 26.31 -15.07 3.60
N VAL A 56 25.00 -15.31 3.51
CA VAL A 56 24.24 -15.24 2.25
C VAL A 56 22.95 -14.46 2.49
N GLU A 57 22.91 -13.24 1.97
CA GLU A 57 21.74 -12.37 2.09
C GLU A 57 20.49 -13.03 1.49
N GLY A 58 19.35 -12.91 2.18
CA GLY A 58 18.08 -13.49 1.74
C GLY A 58 17.96 -15.01 1.90
N MET A 59 19.00 -15.72 2.33
CA MET A 59 18.97 -17.16 2.55
C MET A 59 18.60 -17.53 3.99
N SER A 60 17.79 -18.56 4.15
CA SER A 60 17.50 -19.19 5.44
C SER A 60 17.50 -20.70 5.31
N VAL A 61 18.00 -21.39 6.34
CA VAL A 61 17.83 -22.83 6.50
C VAL A 61 16.53 -23.09 7.24
N LEU A 62 15.80 -24.11 6.81
CA LEU A 62 14.53 -24.55 7.38
C LEU A 62 14.70 -25.97 7.92
N VAL A 63 14.24 -26.22 9.14
CA VAL A 63 14.10 -27.55 9.69
C VAL A 63 12.65 -27.69 10.14
N GLU A 64 11.95 -28.67 9.60
CA GLU A 64 10.55 -28.93 9.93
C GLU A 64 10.39 -30.37 10.38
N THR A 65 9.49 -30.61 11.31
CA THR A 65 9.05 -31.94 11.72
C THR A 65 7.56 -31.92 11.86
N ARG A 66 6.89 -32.86 11.23
CA ARG A 66 5.43 -32.97 11.26
C ARG A 66 5.01 -34.41 11.47
N GLY A 67 3.88 -34.60 12.11
CA GLY A 67 3.37 -35.95 12.31
C GLY A 67 1.88 -36.03 12.56
N GLU A 68 1.38 -37.24 12.39
CA GLU A 68 0.01 -37.67 12.65
C GLU A 68 0.05 -38.85 13.63
N LEU A 69 -0.72 -38.72 14.72
CA LEU A 69 -0.83 -39.72 15.79
C LEU A 69 -2.28 -40.17 15.93
N ASP A 70 -2.52 -41.42 16.33
CA ASP A 70 -3.85 -41.87 16.76
C ASP A 70 -4.28 -41.07 18.00
N ALA A 71 -5.47 -40.45 17.96
CA ALA A 71 -5.90 -39.56 19.03
C ALA A 71 -6.26 -40.27 20.34
N ARG A 72 -6.61 -41.57 20.29
CA ARG A 72 -6.99 -42.35 21.48
C ARG A 72 -5.80 -43.07 22.09
N GLU A 73 -4.88 -43.52 21.25
CA GLU A 73 -3.66 -44.21 21.68
C GLU A 73 -2.44 -43.58 20.98
N PRO A 74 -1.99 -42.38 21.41
CA PRO A 74 -0.81 -41.75 20.84
C PRO A 74 0.39 -42.69 20.94
N PHE A 75 1.09 -42.89 19.82
CA PHE A 75 2.22 -43.84 19.71
C PHE A 75 1.87 -45.32 19.97
N GLY A 76 0.58 -45.68 20.02
CA GLY A 76 0.11 -47.04 20.34
C GLY A 76 0.28 -48.06 19.21
N GLY A 77 0.81 -47.66 18.06
CA GLY A 77 1.14 -48.57 16.96
C GLY A 77 1.93 -47.91 15.84
N ASP A 78 2.97 -48.61 15.40
CA ASP A 78 3.93 -48.12 14.39
C ASP A 78 3.22 -47.70 13.09
N ALA A 79 2.24 -48.51 12.63
CA ALA A 79 1.51 -48.25 11.39
C ALA A 79 0.56 -47.03 11.43
N ARG A 80 0.21 -46.50 12.62
CA ARG A 80 -0.69 -45.35 12.80
C ARG A 80 0.02 -44.06 13.19
N THR A 81 1.32 -44.17 13.47
CA THR A 81 2.16 -43.06 13.93
C THR A 81 3.02 -42.67 12.75
N ALA A 82 2.66 -41.59 12.05
CA ALA A 82 3.43 -41.09 10.91
C ALA A 82 4.19 -39.84 11.37
N ILE A 83 5.53 -39.88 11.38
CA ILE A 83 6.35 -38.71 11.68
C ILE A 83 7.38 -38.54 10.57
N GLU A 84 7.51 -37.32 10.06
CA GLU A 84 8.42 -36.94 8.99
C GLU A 84 9.19 -35.69 9.40
N GLY A 85 10.46 -35.65 9.02
CA GLY A 85 11.30 -34.46 9.15
C GLY A 85 11.82 -34.01 7.80
N ASP A 86 11.84 -32.69 7.61
CA ASP A 86 12.26 -32.02 6.41
C ASP A 86 13.40 -31.03 6.74
N LEU A 87 14.42 -30.98 5.89
CA LEU A 87 15.51 -29.99 5.92
C LEU A 87 15.51 -29.27 4.59
N GLY A 88 15.62 -27.94 4.61
CA GLY A 88 15.57 -27.16 3.39
C GLY A 88 16.23 -25.81 3.47
N VAL A 89 16.16 -25.13 2.34
CA VAL A 89 16.61 -23.75 2.17
C VAL A 89 15.47 -22.92 1.61
N ALA A 90 15.34 -21.70 2.12
CA ALA A 90 14.53 -20.65 1.54
C ALA A 90 15.44 -19.53 1.07
N TYR A 91 15.24 -19.04 -0.15
CA TYR A 91 16.02 -17.96 -0.73
C TYR A 91 15.09 -16.88 -1.28
N ARG A 92 15.25 -15.66 -0.79
CA ARG A 92 14.49 -14.49 -1.23
C ARG A 92 15.31 -13.68 -2.23
N VAL A 93 14.71 -13.39 -3.39
CA VAL A 93 15.24 -12.51 -4.44
C VAL A 93 14.17 -11.50 -4.81
N GLY A 94 14.29 -10.26 -4.32
CA GLY A 94 13.23 -9.25 -4.43
C GLY A 94 11.94 -9.74 -3.78
N ASP A 95 10.89 -9.85 -4.60
CA ASP A 95 9.54 -10.28 -4.21
C ASP A 95 9.32 -11.79 -4.36
N LEU A 96 10.27 -12.51 -4.95
CA LEU A 96 10.22 -13.95 -5.09
C LEU A 96 10.91 -14.63 -3.90
N ASN A 97 10.23 -15.61 -3.30
CA ASN A 97 10.81 -16.53 -2.33
C ASN A 97 10.75 -17.95 -2.89
N VAL A 98 11.91 -18.59 -3.02
CA VAL A 98 12.05 -19.97 -3.49
C VAL A 98 12.40 -20.84 -2.29
N VAL A 99 11.66 -21.93 -2.11
CA VAL A 99 11.88 -22.89 -1.03
C VAL A 99 12.17 -24.26 -1.64
N GLY A 100 13.20 -24.93 -1.12
CA GLY A 100 13.50 -26.32 -1.44
C GLY A 100 13.72 -27.12 -0.17
N LEU A 101 12.96 -28.18 0.04
CA LEU A 101 13.01 -29.06 1.21
C LEU A 101 13.23 -30.50 0.78
N VAL A 102 13.98 -31.25 1.56
CA VAL A 102 14.14 -32.70 1.43
C VAL A 102 13.93 -33.35 2.79
N GLY A 103 13.23 -34.47 2.82
CA GLY A 103 12.82 -35.09 4.08
C GLY A 103 12.67 -36.59 4.01
N THR A 104 12.46 -37.17 5.19
CA THR A 104 12.27 -38.61 5.40
C THR A 104 11.35 -38.87 6.58
N GLY A 105 10.67 -39.99 6.55
CA GLY A 105 9.97 -40.54 7.71
C GLY A 105 10.94 -40.99 8.80
N PHE A 106 10.53 -40.80 10.06
CA PHE A 106 11.18 -41.35 11.26
C PHE A 106 10.45 -42.57 11.82
N THR A 107 9.28 -42.90 11.27
CA THR A 107 8.45 -44.04 11.68
C THR A 107 7.92 -44.79 10.45
N ASP A 108 7.44 -46.02 10.67
CA ASP A 108 6.82 -46.86 9.64
C ASP A 108 5.31 -46.64 9.51
N GLY A 109 4.83 -45.47 9.93
CA GLY A 109 3.42 -45.09 9.81
C GLY A 109 2.96 -45.05 8.36
N VAL A 110 1.70 -45.38 8.12
CA VAL A 110 1.14 -45.27 6.76
C VAL A 110 1.31 -43.83 6.26
N GLY A 111 1.92 -43.69 5.09
CA GLY A 111 2.14 -42.40 4.44
C GLY A 111 3.48 -41.73 4.78
N THR A 112 4.32 -42.33 5.64
CA THR A 112 5.69 -41.84 5.84
C THR A 112 6.56 -42.19 4.62
N PRO A 113 7.26 -41.20 4.03
CA PRO A 113 8.11 -41.46 2.87
C PRO A 113 9.49 -41.94 3.30
N SER A 114 10.12 -42.82 2.50
CA SER A 114 11.56 -43.10 2.65
C SER A 114 12.44 -41.94 2.17
N LEU A 115 11.89 -41.08 1.31
CA LEU A 115 12.47 -39.82 0.84
C LEU A 115 11.35 -38.95 0.24
N ARG A 116 11.31 -37.67 0.57
CA ARG A 116 10.44 -36.66 -0.07
C ARG A 116 11.28 -35.45 -0.47
N ALA A 117 10.94 -34.84 -1.60
CA ALA A 117 11.44 -33.52 -1.98
C ALA A 117 10.26 -32.60 -2.28
N THR A 118 10.34 -31.37 -1.80
CA THR A 118 9.31 -30.34 -1.97
C THR A 118 9.98 -29.07 -2.51
N VAL A 119 9.34 -28.43 -3.48
CA VAL A 119 9.77 -27.13 -4.03
C VAL A 119 8.59 -26.16 -3.97
N GLY A 120 8.83 -24.97 -3.46
CA GLY A 120 7.85 -23.89 -3.31
C GLY A 120 8.32 -22.61 -3.97
N LEU A 121 7.39 -21.88 -4.60
CA LEU A 121 7.59 -20.55 -5.14
C LEU A 121 6.51 -19.65 -4.54
N HIS A 122 6.93 -18.60 -3.86
CA HIS A 122 6.03 -17.62 -3.25
C HIS A 122 6.37 -16.24 -3.84
N TRP A 123 5.38 -15.58 -4.41
CA TRP A 123 5.50 -14.21 -4.91
C TRP A 123 4.78 -13.27 -3.94
N SER A 124 5.47 -12.26 -3.45
CA SER A 124 4.97 -11.32 -2.45
C SER A 124 5.50 -9.91 -2.74
N PRO A 125 4.89 -9.19 -3.69
CA PRO A 125 5.29 -7.84 -4.05
C PRO A 125 5.05 -6.91 -2.86
N ARG A 126 6.08 -6.15 -2.48
CA ARG A 126 6.04 -5.19 -1.37
C ARG A 126 5.80 -3.77 -1.85
N ALA A 127 4.86 -3.57 -2.76
CA ALA A 127 4.33 -2.24 -3.04
C ALA A 127 3.08 -2.07 -2.16
N ARG A 128 3.30 -1.53 -0.95
CA ARG A 128 2.23 -0.88 -0.21
C ARG A 128 2.35 0.59 -0.57
N ASP A 129 1.24 1.21 -0.85
CA ASP A 129 1.06 2.61 -1.22
C ASP A 129 -0.23 2.98 -0.47
N MET A 130 -0.16 3.96 0.42
CA MET A 130 -1.18 4.18 1.47
C MET A 130 -2.09 5.36 1.16
N ASP A 131 -1.62 6.34 0.41
CA ASP A 131 -2.34 7.47 -0.16
C ASP A 131 -2.72 7.27 -1.64
N ASP A 132 -2.27 6.17 -2.26
CA ASP A 132 -2.63 5.73 -3.61
C ASP A 132 -2.15 6.72 -4.71
N ASP A 133 -0.98 7.34 -4.53
CA ASP A 133 -0.40 8.26 -5.52
C ASP A 133 0.51 7.58 -6.57
N GLY A 134 0.86 6.30 -6.35
CA GLY A 134 1.69 5.50 -7.24
C GLY A 134 3.14 5.35 -6.79
N VAL A 135 3.56 5.99 -5.70
CA VAL A 135 4.86 5.83 -5.06
C VAL A 135 4.74 4.82 -3.90
N PRO A 136 5.52 3.74 -3.86
CA PRO A 136 5.45 2.80 -2.75
C PRO A 136 5.91 3.42 -1.41
N ASP A 137 5.21 3.14 -0.31
CA ASP A 137 5.47 3.53 1.09
C ASP A 137 6.96 3.43 1.52
N ASP A 138 7.75 2.53 0.89
CA ASP A 138 9.15 2.30 1.25
C ASP A 138 10.15 3.23 0.54
N VAL A 139 9.71 3.95 -0.48
CA VAL A 139 10.47 4.96 -1.23
C VAL A 139 9.78 6.33 -1.25
N ASP A 140 8.54 6.41 -0.79
CA ASP A 140 7.74 7.62 -0.61
C ASP A 140 8.19 8.43 0.62
N GLU A 141 8.47 9.73 0.43
CA GLU A 141 8.84 10.66 1.49
C GLU A 141 7.64 11.14 2.33
N CYS A 142 6.43 11.10 1.76
CA CYS A 142 5.17 11.50 2.38
C CYS A 142 4.06 10.43 2.31
N PRO A 143 4.18 9.24 2.96
CA PRO A 143 3.29 8.06 2.79
C PRO A 143 1.83 8.16 3.29
N HIS A 144 1.37 9.38 3.57
CA HIS A 144 0.03 9.69 4.05
C HIS A 144 -0.59 10.88 3.32
N LEU A 145 0.12 11.49 2.38
CA LEU A 145 -0.29 12.68 1.65
C LEU A 145 0.03 12.45 0.17
N PRO A 146 -0.99 12.28 -0.69
CA PRO A 146 -0.76 11.95 -2.09
C PRO A 146 -0.07 13.10 -2.83
N GLU A 147 0.89 12.75 -3.67
CA GLU A 147 1.54 13.60 -4.67
C GLU A 147 0.56 14.27 -5.64
N ASP A 148 0.87 15.51 -6.05
CA ASP A 148 0.24 16.17 -7.18
C ASP A 148 1.13 16.13 -8.43
N LEU A 149 0.79 15.23 -9.35
CA LEU A 149 1.52 14.97 -10.59
C LEU A 149 1.46 16.15 -11.60
N ASP A 150 2.15 17.25 -11.31
CA ASP A 150 2.19 18.48 -12.08
C ASP A 150 3.50 18.64 -12.90
N GLY A 151 4.48 17.75 -12.67
CA GLY A 151 5.78 17.74 -13.34
C GLY A 151 6.91 18.32 -12.50
N PHE A 152 6.65 18.78 -11.28
CA PHE A 152 7.63 19.19 -10.29
C PHE A 152 7.74 18.11 -9.22
N GLN A 153 8.96 17.61 -9.02
CA GLN A 153 9.33 16.57 -8.03
C GLN A 153 8.42 15.32 -7.88
N ASP A 154 7.52 15.01 -8.83
CA ASP A 154 6.62 13.83 -8.93
C ASP A 154 7.17 12.44 -8.47
N GLU A 155 8.49 12.27 -8.32
CA GLU A 155 9.13 11.00 -7.94
C GLU A 155 9.37 10.85 -6.42
N ASP A 156 9.18 11.89 -5.60
CA ASP A 156 9.42 11.82 -4.15
C ASP A 156 8.17 11.45 -3.32
N GLY A 157 6.97 11.58 -3.91
CA GLY A 157 5.68 11.24 -3.27
C GLY A 157 5.15 12.33 -2.34
N CYS A 158 5.73 13.54 -2.35
CA CYS A 158 5.33 14.65 -1.51
C CYS A 158 4.65 15.78 -2.28
N LEU A 159 3.37 16.01 -1.98
CA LEU A 159 2.60 17.16 -2.47
C LEU A 159 3.39 18.49 -2.41
N ASP A 160 3.52 19.16 -3.55
CA ASP A 160 4.25 20.41 -3.74
C ASP A 160 3.28 21.56 -4.10
N PRO A 161 2.70 22.26 -3.11
CA PRO A 161 1.66 23.28 -3.37
C PRO A 161 2.18 24.68 -3.75
N ASP A 162 3.50 24.90 -3.70
CA ASP A 162 4.19 26.16 -4.02
C ASP A 162 5.64 25.82 -4.45
N ASN A 163 5.81 25.51 -5.73
CA ASN A 163 7.04 24.93 -6.30
C ASN A 163 8.27 25.86 -6.23
N ASP A 164 8.09 27.19 -6.23
CA ASP A 164 9.19 28.17 -6.17
C ASP A 164 9.34 28.92 -4.84
N GLU A 165 8.51 28.57 -3.87
CA GLU A 165 8.53 29.02 -2.48
C GLU A 165 8.32 30.54 -2.32
N ASP A 166 7.50 31.16 -3.17
CA ASP A 166 7.21 32.60 -3.14
C ASP A 166 5.98 33.01 -2.32
N PHE A 167 5.29 32.02 -1.72
CA PHE A 167 4.05 32.13 -0.95
C PHE A 167 2.76 32.31 -1.77
N ILE A 168 2.80 32.16 -3.09
CA ILE A 168 1.63 32.08 -3.96
C ILE A 168 1.46 30.61 -4.39
N PRO A 169 0.34 29.94 -4.06
CA PRO A 169 0.15 28.54 -4.46
C PRO A 169 0.18 28.37 -5.98
N ASP A 170 0.70 27.24 -6.48
CA ASP A 170 0.84 26.98 -7.94
C ASP A 170 -0.46 27.14 -8.73
N ALA A 171 -1.61 26.87 -8.10
CA ALA A 171 -2.92 27.02 -8.72
C ALA A 171 -3.32 28.48 -8.99
N ASP A 172 -2.74 29.43 -8.23
CA ASP A 172 -2.98 30.87 -8.31
C ASP A 172 -1.78 31.63 -8.94
N ASP A 173 -0.64 30.96 -9.14
CA ASP A 173 0.59 31.50 -9.74
C ASP A 173 0.61 31.37 -11.29
N ARG A 174 0.96 32.45 -12.00
CA ARG A 174 1.18 32.41 -13.46
C ARG A 174 2.56 31.92 -13.87
N CYS A 175 3.52 31.98 -12.96
CA CYS A 175 4.91 31.57 -13.09
C CYS A 175 5.32 30.57 -12.00
N PRO A 176 4.61 29.44 -11.81
CA PRO A 176 4.74 28.53 -10.66
C PRO A 176 6.14 27.96 -10.39
N ASN A 177 7.09 28.10 -11.30
CA ASN A 177 8.45 27.55 -11.17
C ASN A 177 9.52 28.66 -11.19
N GLU A 178 9.13 29.92 -11.07
CA GLU A 178 10.01 31.09 -11.18
C GLU A 178 9.58 32.22 -10.26
N MET A 179 10.12 32.22 -9.04
CA MET A 179 9.89 33.27 -8.04
C MET A 179 10.09 34.68 -8.63
N ALA A 180 9.13 35.56 -8.37
CA ALA A 180 9.22 36.96 -8.75
C ALA A 180 10.42 37.70 -8.11
N GLU A 181 11.01 38.65 -8.85
CA GLU A 181 12.03 39.53 -8.28
C GLU A 181 11.46 40.47 -7.22
N ASP A 182 12.19 40.68 -6.12
CA ASP A 182 11.76 41.51 -4.98
C ASP A 182 11.26 42.91 -5.43
N GLY A 183 10.00 43.18 -5.10
CA GLY A 183 9.31 44.43 -5.44
C GLY A 183 8.93 44.59 -6.92
N ARG A 184 9.00 43.51 -7.72
CA ARG A 184 8.66 43.49 -9.16
C ARG A 184 7.46 42.60 -9.49
N ASP A 185 6.63 42.22 -8.53
CA ASP A 185 5.31 41.62 -8.76
C ASP A 185 4.24 42.64 -8.33
N LEU A 186 3.70 43.41 -9.28
CA LEU A 186 2.76 44.50 -8.99
C LEU A 186 1.29 44.06 -9.03
N ASP A 187 0.98 42.99 -9.76
CA ASP A 187 -0.38 42.45 -9.86
C ASP A 187 -0.61 41.18 -9.02
N GLU A 188 0.39 40.78 -8.22
CA GLU A 188 0.35 39.66 -7.26
C GLU A 188 0.05 38.33 -7.97
N ASP A 189 0.66 38.14 -9.15
CA ASP A 189 0.45 36.98 -10.03
C ASP A 189 1.62 35.97 -10.02
N GLY A 190 2.62 36.19 -9.16
CA GLY A 190 3.83 35.36 -9.01
C GLY A 190 4.89 35.56 -10.10
N CYS A 191 4.60 36.37 -11.12
CA CYS A 191 5.56 36.66 -12.17
C CYS A 191 6.33 37.97 -11.95
N THR A 192 7.57 38.01 -12.43
CA THR A 192 8.32 39.27 -12.53
C THR A 192 7.76 40.18 -13.62
N ASP A 193 7.28 41.37 -13.24
CA ASP A 193 6.80 42.39 -14.15
C ASP A 193 7.90 42.98 -15.04
N PRO A 194 7.58 43.28 -16.30
CA PRO A 194 8.49 44.02 -17.17
C PRO A 194 8.72 45.41 -16.62
N GLU A 195 9.98 45.86 -16.62
CA GLU A 195 10.28 47.23 -16.20
C GLU A 195 9.48 48.23 -17.04
N PRO A 196 8.90 49.28 -16.42
CA PRO A 196 8.21 50.31 -17.17
C PRO A 196 9.23 50.92 -18.13
N VAL A 197 8.99 50.75 -19.43
CA VAL A 197 9.77 51.41 -20.46
C VAL A 197 9.65 52.91 -20.24
N VAL A 198 10.67 53.51 -19.61
CA VAL A 198 10.75 54.95 -19.40
C VAL A 198 10.83 55.56 -20.79
N GLY A 199 9.68 56.01 -21.29
CA GLY A 199 9.57 56.73 -22.54
C GLY A 199 10.46 57.96 -22.44
N VAL A 200 11.64 57.91 -23.06
CA VAL A 200 12.43 59.10 -23.32
C VAL A 200 11.54 59.99 -24.18
N ALA A 201 11.00 61.05 -23.59
CA ALA A 201 10.28 62.08 -24.32
C ALA A 201 11.26 62.70 -25.31
N VAL A 202 11.20 62.23 -26.57
CA VAL A 202 11.84 62.93 -27.68
C VAL A 202 11.00 64.19 -27.88
N GLU A 203 11.57 65.36 -27.57
CA GLU A 203 10.91 66.63 -27.86
C GLU A 203 10.59 66.70 -29.36
N ALA A 204 9.30 66.60 -29.68
CA ALA A 204 8.81 66.80 -31.03
C ALA A 204 8.93 68.30 -31.36
N THR A 205 9.90 68.65 -32.21
CA THR A 205 9.90 69.94 -32.87
C THR A 205 8.68 69.99 -33.79
N VAL A 206 7.76 70.91 -33.48
CA VAL A 206 6.57 71.19 -34.27
C VAL A 206 7.00 71.68 -35.65
N VAL A 207 6.74 70.89 -36.68
CA VAL A 207 6.71 71.37 -38.06
C VAL A 207 5.25 71.41 -38.47
N ASP A 208 4.75 72.62 -38.71
CA ASP A 208 3.36 72.91 -39.08
C ASP A 208 2.87 72.04 -40.25
N ALA A 209 1.76 71.33 -40.04
CA ALA A 209 1.03 70.64 -41.10
C ALA A 209 0.02 71.60 -41.77
N PRO A 210 -0.15 71.56 -43.10
CA PRO A 210 -1.27 72.24 -43.73
C PRO A 210 -2.55 71.44 -43.56
N SER A 211 -3.61 72.18 -43.23
CA SER A 211 -5.01 71.77 -43.10
C SER A 211 -5.54 71.04 -44.32
N ASN A 212 -6.24 69.92 -44.12
CA ASN A 212 -7.29 69.47 -45.01
C ASN A 212 -8.54 69.07 -44.20
N ASP A 213 -9.59 69.81 -44.49
CA ASP A 213 -10.98 69.67 -44.05
C ASP A 213 -11.65 68.52 -44.83
N ALA A 214 -12.22 67.56 -44.12
CA ALA A 214 -13.23 66.66 -44.65
C ALA A 214 -14.08 66.11 -43.50
N SER A 215 -15.20 66.78 -43.29
CA SER A 215 -16.37 66.37 -42.53
C SER A 215 -16.96 65.04 -43.04
N ASN A 216 -17.45 64.21 -42.10
CA ASN A 216 -18.69 63.46 -42.31
C ASN A 216 -19.31 63.07 -40.96
N ASP A 217 -20.60 63.38 -40.86
CA ASP A 217 -21.47 63.29 -39.69
C ASP A 217 -22.06 61.88 -39.45
N ALA A 218 -22.43 61.68 -38.17
CA ALA A 218 -23.52 60.88 -37.63
C ALA A 218 -23.39 59.34 -37.56
N ALA A 219 -23.32 58.82 -36.32
CA ALA A 219 -24.52 58.36 -35.61
C ALA A 219 -24.21 58.04 -34.14
N SER A 220 -25.05 58.59 -33.26
CA SER A 220 -25.14 58.33 -31.83
C SER A 220 -25.55 56.88 -31.51
N ASN A 221 -25.18 56.36 -30.35
CA ASN A 221 -26.16 56.01 -29.30
C ASN A 221 -25.50 55.53 -27.99
N ASP A 222 -26.16 55.96 -26.92
CA ASP A 222 -25.97 55.73 -25.49
C ASP A 222 -25.92 54.25 -25.05
N ALA A 223 -25.29 54.03 -23.88
CA ALA A 223 -25.36 52.83 -23.05
C ALA A 223 -26.80 52.53 -22.55
N PRO A 224 -27.09 51.33 -22.00
CA PRO A 224 -26.93 51.16 -20.54
C PRO A 224 -26.59 49.73 -20.03
N SER A 225 -26.31 49.70 -18.73
CA SER A 225 -26.17 48.60 -17.76
C SER A 225 -27.43 47.73 -17.56
N GLU A 226 -27.25 46.43 -17.28
CA GLU A 226 -28.18 45.51 -16.58
C GLU A 226 -27.29 44.48 -15.84
N ASP A 227 -27.15 44.53 -14.50
CA ASP A 227 -27.98 43.92 -13.45
C ASP A 227 -27.64 42.45 -13.11
N ALA A 228 -27.32 42.24 -11.83
CA ALA A 228 -27.12 40.95 -11.16
C ALA A 228 -28.46 40.19 -10.97
N PRO A 229 -28.43 38.96 -10.42
CA PRO A 229 -28.84 38.89 -9.02
C PRO A 229 -28.07 37.90 -8.13
N SER A 230 -28.01 38.29 -6.86
CA SER A 230 -27.75 37.53 -5.65
C SER A 230 -28.82 36.49 -5.34
N GLU A 231 -28.43 35.34 -4.76
CA GLU A 231 -29.30 34.53 -3.90
C GLU A 231 -28.54 34.21 -2.60
N ASP A 232 -29.24 34.46 -1.48
CA ASP A 232 -28.82 34.40 -0.09
C ASP A 232 -28.67 32.97 0.48
N ALA A 233 -27.59 32.75 1.26
CA ALA A 233 -27.50 32.27 2.67
C ALA A 233 -28.50 31.18 3.21
N PRO A 234 -28.15 30.32 4.21
CA PRO A 234 -27.54 30.79 5.47
C PRO A 234 -26.60 29.85 6.26
N SER A 235 -25.96 30.49 7.24
CA SER A 235 -25.20 29.90 8.35
C SER A 235 -26.11 29.16 9.36
N ALA A 236 -25.52 28.21 10.10
CA ALA A 236 -25.87 27.96 11.50
C ALA A 236 -24.77 27.21 12.24
N ASP A 237 -24.53 27.67 13.47
CA ASP A 237 -23.59 27.24 14.49
C ASP A 237 -23.60 25.74 14.86
N ALA A 238 -22.46 25.29 15.38
CA ALA A 238 -22.30 24.08 16.20
C ALA A 238 -23.12 24.16 17.52
N PRO A 239 -23.41 23.03 18.21
CA PRO A 239 -22.41 22.45 19.11
C PRO A 239 -22.44 20.90 19.30
N ASN A 240 -21.27 20.40 19.73
CA ASN A 240 -20.93 19.26 20.60
C ASN A 240 -22.03 18.28 21.07
N GLU A 241 -21.73 16.96 21.10
CA GLU A 241 -21.76 16.10 22.30
C GLU A 241 -21.27 14.66 21.99
N SER A 242 -20.58 14.10 22.99
CA SER A 242 -20.11 12.71 23.04
C SER A 242 -21.27 11.72 23.22
N SER A 243 -21.17 10.49 22.72
CA SER A 243 -21.35 9.26 23.51
C SER A 243 -21.34 7.97 22.68
N THR A 244 -20.64 7.00 23.27
CA THR A 244 -20.74 5.53 23.21
C THR A 244 -22.07 4.88 22.81
N GLN A 245 -21.98 3.78 22.04
CA GLN A 245 -22.68 2.46 22.16
C GLN A 245 -22.30 1.64 20.90
N SER A 246 -21.75 0.41 20.90
CA SER A 246 -22.07 -0.87 21.56
C SER A 246 -23.52 -1.36 21.36
N GLU A 247 -23.73 -2.36 20.52
CA GLU A 247 -24.71 -3.46 20.62
C GLU A 247 -24.43 -4.48 19.50
N ALA A 248 -24.09 -5.75 19.80
CA ALA A 248 -24.97 -6.89 20.16
C ALA A 248 -25.61 -7.52 18.90
N ALA A 249 -25.17 -8.72 18.49
CA ALA A 249 -25.74 -10.02 18.87
C ALA A 249 -27.18 -10.20 18.35
N ASP A 250 -27.32 -11.00 17.29
CA ASP A 250 -28.62 -11.47 16.83
C ASP A 250 -28.73 -12.99 17.03
N THR A 251 -29.71 -13.36 17.83
CA THR A 251 -30.17 -14.72 18.12
C THR A 251 -31.56 -14.87 17.53
N ASN A 252 -31.79 -15.94 16.75
CA ASN A 252 -33.07 -16.65 16.63
C ASN A 252 -32.74 -18.03 16.01
N ALA A 253 -32.94 -19.19 16.66
CA ALA A 253 -34.16 -19.79 17.23
C ALA A 253 -35.20 -20.18 16.17
N GLU A 254 -35.03 -21.38 15.61
CA GLU A 254 -36.07 -22.42 15.43
C GLU A 254 -35.41 -23.80 15.40
#